data_AF-A0A7C7MIT1-F1
#
_entry.id   AF-A0A7C7MIT1-F1
#
_cell.length_a   1.000
_cell.length_b   1.000
_cell.length_c   1.000
_cell.angle_alpha   90.00
_cell.angle_beta   90.00
_cell.angle_gamma   90.00
#
_symmetry.space_group_name_H-M   'P 1'
#
loop_
_entity.id
_entity.type
_entity.pdbx_description
1 polymer ?
#
loop_
_entity_poly.entity_id
_entity_poly.type
_entity_poly.pdbx_seq_one_letter_code
_entity_poly.pdbx_strand_id
1 'polypeptide(L)' 'MISVKIDTHGCKLNQADSIQLYKKFIQNGFNVNSNLENPDIYILNSCTVTHVADKKARKALRKIKKKQTRQH' A
#
# COMPACT_ATOMS: atom_id res chain seq x y z
N MET A 1 -12.35 -12.43 6.45
CA MET A 1 -10.94 -12.55 6.00
C MET A 1 -10.41 -11.14 5.85
N ILE A 2 -9.31 -10.78 6.52
CA ILE A 2 -8.78 -9.41 6.53
C ILE A 2 -8.19 -9.08 5.15
N SER A 3 -8.60 -7.95 4.59
CA SER A 3 -8.22 -7.47 3.26
C SER A 3 -7.05 -6.48 3.34
N VAL A 4 -6.03 -6.71 2.52
CA VAL A 4 -4.78 -5.93 2.53
C VAL A 4 -4.50 -5.38 1.14
N LYS A 5 -4.17 -4.09 1.05
CA LYS A 5 -3.69 -3.46 -0.18
C LYS A 5 -2.28 -2.93 0.01
N ILE A 6 -1.38 -3.34 -0.87
CA ILE A 6 0.01 -2.87 -0.90
C ILE A 6 0.16 -1.96 -2.12
N ASP A 7 0.60 -0.72 -1.89
CA ASP A 7 0.91 0.25 -2.93
C ASP A 7 2.40 0.61 -2.84
N THR A 8 3.11 0.57 -3.98
CA THR A 8 4.57 0.65 -4.01
C THR A 8 5.03 1.84 -4.83
N HIS A 9 5.78 2.75 -4.20
CA HIS A 9 6.28 3.98 -4.79
C HIS A 9 7.80 4.05 -4.59
N GLY A 10 8.56 3.46 -5.50
CA GLY A 10 10.02 3.43 -5.36
C GLY A 10 10.72 2.71 -6.50
N CYS A 11 11.92 2.20 -6.24
CA CYS A 11 12.76 1.52 -7.22
C CYS A 11 12.48 0.01 -7.28
N LYS A 12 13.33 -0.74 -8.00
CA LYS A 12 13.23 -2.20 -8.11
C LYS A 12 13.33 -2.92 -6.76
N LEU A 13 14.08 -2.38 -5.80
CA LEU A 13 14.18 -2.95 -4.45
C LEU A 13 12.83 -2.89 -3.72
N ASN A 14 12.14 -1.74 -3.75
CA ASN A 14 10.81 -1.63 -3.15
C ASN A 14 9.80 -2.60 -3.80
N GLN A 15 9.94 -2.86 -5.11
CA GLN A 15 9.10 -3.84 -5.80
C GLN A 15 9.38 -5.27 -5.30
N ALA A 16 10.67 -5.64 -5.13
CA ALA A 16 11.06 -6.93 -4.59
C ALA A 16 10.55 -7.14 -3.14
N ASP A 17 10.70 -6.13 -2.29
CA ASP A 17 10.18 -6.16 -0.91
C ASP A 17 8.65 -6.35 -0.89
N SER A 18 7.95 -5.67 -1.81
CA SER A 18 6.49 -5.75 -1.90
C SER A 18 6.01 -7.13 -2.37
N ILE A 19 6.76 -7.80 -3.24
CA ILE A 19 6.49 -9.20 -3.63
C ILE A 19 6.65 -10.13 -2.42
N GLN A 20 7.69 -9.93 -1.60
CA GLN A 20 7.88 -10.72 -0.38
C GLN A 20 6.76 -10.48 0.64
N LEU A 21 6.33 -9.22 0.82
CA LEU A 21 5.17 -8.89 1.65
C LEU A 21 3.91 -9.59 1.14
N TYR A 22 3.64 -9.55 -0.17
CA TYR A 22 2.49 -10.22 -0.79
C TYR A 22 2.45 -11.71 -0.44
N LYS A 23 3.58 -12.40 -0.62
CA LYS A 23 3.72 -13.83 -0.30
C LYS A 23 3.45 -14.11 1.19
N LYS A 24 4.05 -13.32 2.09
CA LYS A 24 3.85 -13.48 3.54
C LYS A 24 2.39 -13.30 3.93
N PHE A 25 1.71 -12.28 3.41
CA PHE A 25 0.30 -12.06 3.72
C PHE A 25 -0.59 -13.20 3.23
N ILE A 26 -0.39 -13.70 2.00
CA ILE A 26 -1.13 -14.85 1.49
C ILE A 26 -0.90 -16.08 2.38
N GLN A 27 0.35 -16.37 2.73
CA GLN A 27 0.71 -17.51 3.59
C GLN A 27 0.05 -17.44 4.98
N ASN A 28 -0.23 -16.23 5.47
CA ASN A 28 -0.91 -16.02 6.75
C ASN A 28 -2.45 -15.90 6.60
N GLY A 29 -3.02 -16.20 5.43
CA GLY A 29 -4.47 -16.23 5.22
C GLY A 29 -5.12 -14.85 5.02
N PHE A 30 -4.35 -13.83 4.64
CA PHE A 30 -4.90 -12.52 4.28
C PHE A 30 -5.31 -12.47 2.80
N ASN A 31 -6.34 -11.67 2.49
CA ASN A 31 -6.73 -11.39 1.11
C ASN A 31 -5.97 -10.15 0.62
N VAL A 32 -4.86 -10.34 -0.07
CA VAL A 32 -4.09 -9.24 -0.65
C VAL A 32 -4.54 -8.98 -2.07
N ASN A 33 -4.95 -7.74 -2.37
CA ASN A 33 -5.31 -7.33 -3.73
C ASN A 33 -5.05 -5.82 -3.96
N SER A 34 -4.40 -5.49 -5.07
CA SER A 34 -4.07 -4.11 -5.46
C SER A 34 -5.31 -3.28 -5.83
N ASN A 35 -6.40 -3.91 -6.25
CA ASN A 35 -7.63 -3.26 -6.70
C ASN A 35 -8.67 -3.04 -5.58
N LEU A 36 -8.34 -3.29 -4.32
CA LEU A 36 -9.25 -3.01 -3.22
C LEU A 36 -9.50 -1.49 -3.09
N GLU A 37 -10.79 -1.11 -3.07
CA GLU A 37 -11.18 0.28 -2.86
C GLU A 37 -11.13 0.68 -1.39
N ASN A 38 -11.50 -0.25 -0.50
CA ASN A 38 -11.51 -0.12 0.96
C ASN A 38 -10.90 -1.36 1.63
N PRO A 39 -9.57 -1.48 1.65
CA PRO A 39 -8.91 -2.54 2.39
C PRO A 39 -8.97 -2.26 3.91
N ASP A 40 -9.00 -3.32 4.72
CA ASP A 40 -8.85 -3.22 6.18
C ASP A 40 -7.46 -2.69 6.56
N ILE A 41 -6.44 -3.10 5.79
CA ILE A 41 -5.05 -2.68 5.96
C ILE A 41 -4.52 -2.12 4.65
N TYR A 42 -4.03 -0.87 4.68
CA TYR A 42 -3.32 -0.26 3.55
C TYR A 42 -1.84 -0.05 3.87
N ILE A 43 -0.97 -0.59 3.03
CA ILE A 43 0.48 -0.51 3.16
C ILE A 43 1.03 0.32 2.01
N LEU A 44 1.72 1.40 2.33
CA LEU A 44 2.45 2.20 1.38
C LEU A 44 3.94 1.93 1.52
N ASN A 45 4.52 1.16 0.59
CA ASN A 45 5.95 0.96 0.52
C ASN A 45 6.57 2.05 -0.35
N SER A 46 7.42 2.91 0.23
CA SER A 46 8.07 3.97 -0.52
C SER A 46 9.51 4.18 -0.06
N CYS A 47 10.33 4.72 -0.96
CA CYS A 47 11.66 5.20 -0.63
C CYS A 47 11.70 6.73 -0.68
N THR A 48 12.27 7.36 0.34
CA THR A 48 12.36 8.83 0.48
C THR A 48 13.51 9.43 -0.34
N VAL A 49 14.26 8.60 -1.06
CA VAL A 49 15.49 8.99 -1.78
C VAL A 49 15.25 10.04 -2.87
N THR A 50 14.01 10.26 -3.32
CA THR A 50 13.69 11.36 -4.24
C THR A 50 12.47 12.13 -3.77
N HIS A 51 12.52 13.47 -3.91
CA HIS A 51 11.37 14.36 -3.64
C HIS A 51 10.10 13.97 -4.40
N VAL A 52 10.24 13.33 -5.57
CA VAL A 52 9.12 12.85 -6.38
C VAL A 52 8.42 11.65 -5.75
N ALA A 53 9.17 10.64 -5.30
CA ALA A 53 8.61 9.49 -4.59
C ALA A 53 7.91 9.95 -3.31
N ASP A 54 8.52 10.86 -2.58
CA ASP A 54 8.00 11.46 -1.36
C ASP A 54 6.68 12.22 -1.58
N LYS A 55 6.60 13.01 -2.66
CA LYS A 55 5.37 13.71 -3.06
C LYS A 55 4.26 12.74 -3.46
N LYS A 56 4.59 11.66 -4.16
CA LYS A 56 3.62 10.61 -4.53
C LYS A 56 3.09 9.89 -3.29
N ALA A 57 3.97 9.51 -2.37
CA ALA A 57 3.62 8.87 -1.11
C ALA A 57 2.63 9.73 -0.30
N ARG A 58 2.96 11.00 -0.07
CA ARG A 58 2.05 11.94 0.63
C ARG A 58 0.70 12.11 -0.07
N LYS A 59 0.69 12.14 -1.41
CA LYS A 59 -0.55 12.24 -2.20
C LYS A 59 -1.43 11.00 -2.04
N ALA A 60 -0.83 9.81 -2.03
CA ALA A 60 -1.55 8.55 -1.81
C ALA A 60 -2.20 8.50 -0.42
N LEU A 61 -1.44 8.82 0.64
CA LEU A 61 -1.94 8.88 2.02
C LEU A 61 -3.09 9.87 2.18
N ARG A 62 -2.98 11.08 1.61
CA ARG A 62 -4.05 12.08 1.65
C ARG A 62 -5.34 11.61 0.98
N LYS A 63 -5.24 10.90 -0.17
CA LYS A 63 -6.42 10.36 -0.87
C LYS A 63 -7.15 9.32 -0.02
N ILE A 64 -6.41 8.44 0.64
CA ILE A 64 -7.00 7.35 1.44
C ILE A 64 -7.62 7.89 2.71
N LYS A 65 -6.93 8.79 3.42
CA LYS A 65 -7.51 9.46 4.59
C LYS A 65 -8.82 10.15 4.22
N LYS A 66 -8.88 10.87 3.10
CA LYS A 66 -10.13 11.50 2.61
C LYS A 66 -11.22 10.49 2.27
N LYS A 67 -10.88 9.31 1.74
CA LYS A 67 -11.84 8.22 1.48
C LYS A 67 -12.36 7.56 2.77
N GLN A 68 -11.51 7.37 3.77
CA GLN A 68 -11.91 6.85 5.08
C GLN A 68 -12.81 7.83 5.85
N THR A 69 -12.50 9.14 5.84
CA THR A 69 -13.33 10.16 6.51
C THR A 69 -14.73 10.32 5.91
N ARG A 70 -15.00 9.75 4.72
CA ARG A 70 -16.32 9.79 4.07
C ARG A 70 -17.18 8.53 4.33
N GLN A 71 -16.68 7.60 5.13
CA GLN A 71 -17.38 6.35 5.49
C GLN A 71 -17.80 6.29 6.97
N HIS A 72 -17.78 7.44 7.64
CA HIS A 72 -18.47 7.66 8.92
C HIS A 72 -19.55 8.71 8.71
#